data_AF-A0A5F1ZPV5-F1
#
_entry.id   AF-A0A5F1ZPV5-F1
#
_cell.length_a   1.000
_cell.length_b   1.000
_cell.length_c   1.000
_cell.angle_alpha   90.00
_cell.angle_beta   90.00
_cell.angle_gamma   90.00
#
_symmetry.space_group_name_H-M   'P 1'
#
loop_
_entity.id
_entity.type
_entity.pdbx_description
1 polymer ?
#
loop_
_entity_poly.entity_id
_entity_poly.type
_entity_poly.pdbx_seq_one_letter_code
_entity_poly.pdbx_strand_id
1 'polypeptide(L)'
;MKLTNLEILSRRSQFLQAIRTFFAEKEFWELDTPSLKKIPGMEPYLDPFIVNSPSGDEKGYLITSPEYSLKQALALGAKQVYELAHTFRSGERGSSFHTAEFLMLEFYKTDSNLDQTMDLVEELIRNVSAKLGLPMQKGPFNRRSVKDLLQEFVGIDWDRKSLESKISELALTNLPLEKMEYEDCFFLIFLNLIEPKFPSEFQFIYDYPPEMAALSRIEDGVAKRFELYFGQIELSNAFFELLDPIEQRGRFEREQGTRKKLGKEVFPMHEEFLLALEKGLPECSGVSIGLDRLLMVLLGCSSLAEVSPYWREI
;
A
#
# COMPACT_ATOMS: atom_id res chain seq x y z
N MET A 1 -2.04 26.79 -5.22
CA MET A 1 -1.18 27.90 -4.75
C MET A 1 0.25 27.53 -5.15
N LYS A 2 1.03 28.39 -5.82
CA LYS A 2 2.44 28.06 -6.09
C LYS A 2 3.24 28.32 -4.82
N LEU A 3 3.61 27.25 -4.11
CA LEU A 3 4.42 27.32 -2.90
C LEU A 3 5.91 27.42 -3.28
N THR A 4 6.68 28.16 -2.48
CA THR A 4 8.15 28.18 -2.59
C THR A 4 8.77 26.95 -1.93
N ASN A 5 10.02 26.62 -2.29
CA ASN A 5 10.72 25.46 -1.71
C ASN A 5 10.81 25.55 -0.17
N LEU A 6 11.03 26.74 0.38
CA LEU A 6 11.11 26.91 1.84
C LEU A 6 9.75 26.68 2.52
N GLU A 7 8.66 27.14 1.92
CA GLU A 7 7.30 26.90 2.43
C GLU A 7 6.96 25.42 2.40
N ILE A 8 7.31 24.71 1.32
CA ILE A 8 7.12 23.26 1.21
C ILE A 8 7.88 22.51 2.31
N LEU A 9 9.15 22.83 2.54
CA LEU A 9 9.95 22.21 3.60
C LEU A 9 9.35 22.46 4.99
N SER A 10 8.90 23.69 5.25
CA SER A 10 8.21 24.05 6.49
C SER A 10 6.91 23.28 6.68
N ARG A 11 6.08 23.19 5.63
CA ARG A 11 4.82 22.41 5.64
C ARG A 11 5.08 20.93 5.85
N ARG A 12 6.09 20.35 5.20
CA ARG A 12 6.49 18.95 5.41
C ARG A 12 6.92 18.70 6.86
N SER A 13 7.70 19.60 7.46
CA SER A 13 8.09 19.49 8.86
C SER A 13 6.89 19.48 9.80
N GLN A 14 5.94 20.41 9.61
CA GLN A 14 4.69 20.47 10.37
C GLN A 14 3.82 19.21 10.17
N PHE A 15 3.74 18.72 8.93
CA PHE A 15 3.01 17.51 8.57
C PHE A 15 3.53 16.28 9.32
N LEU A 16 4.86 16.07 9.31
CA LEU A 16 5.48 14.95 10.04
C LEU A 16 5.31 15.08 11.56
N GLN A 17 5.38 16.30 12.10
CA GLN A 17 5.13 16.54 13.52
C GLN A 17 3.68 16.23 13.89
N ALA A 18 2.72 16.63 13.07
CA ALA A 18 1.29 16.36 13.30
C ALA A 18 0.99 14.85 13.31
N ILE A 19 1.58 14.09 12.37
CA ILE A 19 1.46 12.62 12.33
C ILE A 19 2.00 11.99 13.61
N ARG A 20 3.23 12.33 14.01
CA ARG A 20 3.82 11.79 15.26
C ARG A 20 2.99 12.14 16.48
N THR A 21 2.49 13.37 16.55
CA THR A 21 1.63 13.84 17.66
C THR A 21 0.35 13.00 17.72
N PHE A 22 -0.30 12.76 16.58
CA PHE A 22 -1.51 11.94 16.51
C PHE A 22 -1.30 10.52 17.04
N PHE A 23 -0.22 9.86 16.62
CA PHE A 23 0.08 8.51 17.09
C PHE A 23 0.51 8.46 18.56
N ALA A 24 1.28 9.45 19.02
CA ALA A 24 1.64 9.58 20.43
C ALA A 24 0.42 9.79 21.34
N GLU A 25 -0.52 10.64 20.93
CA GLU A 25 -1.78 10.87 21.66
C GLU A 25 -2.66 9.61 21.73
N LYS A 26 -2.52 8.70 20.75
CA LYS A 26 -3.19 7.40 20.72
C LYS A 26 -2.37 6.25 21.30
N GLU A 27 -1.23 6.54 21.93
CA GLU A 27 -0.32 5.59 22.58
C GLU A 27 0.32 4.55 21.63
N PHE A 28 0.44 4.85 20.34
CA PHE A 28 1.18 3.99 19.41
C PHE A 28 2.69 4.12 19.66
N TRP A 29 3.42 3.02 19.56
CA TRP A 29 4.88 3.05 19.64
C TRP A 29 5.48 3.35 18.27
N GLU A 30 6.27 4.43 18.18
CA GLU A 30 7.13 4.67 17.01
C GLU A 30 8.28 3.67 17.05
N LEU A 31 8.38 2.83 16.01
CA LEU A 31 9.49 1.90 15.84
C LEU A 31 10.50 2.46 14.84
N ASP A 32 11.72 1.92 14.89
CA ASP A 32 12.83 2.19 13.97
C ASP A 32 13.39 0.83 13.54
N THR A 33 12.98 0.35 12.37
CA THR A 33 13.30 -0.99 11.89
C THR A 33 14.35 -0.96 10.78
N PRO A 34 15.15 -2.03 10.60
CA PRO A 34 16.24 -2.00 9.62
C PRO A 34 15.77 -1.76 8.18
N SER A 35 16.27 -0.72 7.53
CA SER A 35 15.97 -0.44 6.11
C SER A 35 16.79 -1.26 5.12
N LEU A 36 17.87 -1.92 5.57
CA LEU A 36 18.67 -2.86 4.79
C LEU A 36 18.43 -4.28 5.31
N LYS A 37 17.90 -5.15 4.46
CA LYS A 37 17.54 -6.53 4.81
C LYS A 37 18.29 -7.53 3.94
N LYS A 38 18.54 -8.73 4.49
CA LYS A 38 19.09 -9.86 3.73
C LYS A 38 18.08 -10.46 2.75
N ILE A 39 16.79 -10.43 3.12
CA ILE A 39 15.67 -10.92 2.32
C ILE A 39 14.65 -9.76 2.25
N PRO A 40 14.27 -9.29 1.05
CA PRO A 40 13.30 -8.21 0.89
C PRO A 40 11.86 -8.74 1.07
N GLY A 41 10.88 -7.86 0.92
CA GLY A 41 9.47 -8.26 0.75
C GLY A 41 9.29 -9.15 -0.48
N MET A 42 8.30 -10.06 -0.43
CA MET A 42 8.11 -11.09 -1.44
C MET A 42 7.20 -10.67 -2.62
N GLU A 43 6.56 -9.49 -2.53
CA GLU A 43 5.64 -8.94 -3.54
C GLU A 43 6.25 -9.01 -4.96
N PRO A 44 5.69 -9.83 -5.87
CA PRO A 44 6.32 -10.14 -7.16
C PRO A 44 6.46 -8.95 -8.10
N TYR A 45 5.56 -7.96 -8.00
CA TYR A 45 5.57 -6.79 -8.89
C TYR A 45 6.50 -5.67 -8.42
N LEU A 46 6.97 -5.72 -7.17
CA LEU A 46 7.97 -4.78 -6.65
C LEU A 46 9.39 -5.29 -6.85
N ASP A 47 10.32 -4.38 -7.09
CA ASP A 47 11.74 -4.66 -7.18
C ASP A 47 12.53 -3.79 -6.20
N PRO A 48 13.24 -4.39 -5.22
CA PRO A 48 14.06 -3.64 -4.28
C PRO A 48 15.36 -3.17 -4.93
N PHE A 49 15.95 -2.11 -4.38
CA PHE A 49 17.35 -1.77 -4.68
C PHE A 49 18.30 -2.75 -4.00
N ILE A 50 19.33 -3.18 -4.73
CA ILE A 50 20.35 -4.11 -4.25
C ILE A 50 21.57 -3.33 -3.78
N VAL A 51 22.06 -3.65 -2.58
CA VAL A 51 23.27 -3.08 -1.98
C VAL A 51 24.31 -4.20 -1.87
N ASN A 52 25.52 -3.96 -2.40
CA ASN A 52 26.65 -4.86 -2.26
C ASN A 52 27.78 -4.15 -1.51
N SER A 53 28.46 -4.85 -0.60
CA SER A 53 29.67 -4.31 0.02
C SER A 53 30.79 -4.16 -1.02
N PRO A 54 31.76 -3.24 -0.81
CA PRO A 54 32.92 -3.12 -1.70
C PRO A 54 33.74 -4.39 -1.85
N SER A 55 33.73 -5.29 -0.85
CA SER A 55 34.41 -6.59 -0.94
C SER A 55 33.64 -7.62 -1.78
N GLY A 56 32.33 -7.41 -1.96
CA GLY A 56 31.43 -8.36 -2.63
C GLY A 56 30.92 -9.50 -1.74
N ASP A 57 31.33 -9.55 -0.47
CA ASP A 57 30.96 -10.62 0.46
C ASP A 57 29.55 -10.43 1.06
N GLU A 58 29.05 -9.21 1.06
CA GLU A 58 27.75 -8.87 1.64
C GLU A 58 26.82 -8.36 0.53
N LYS A 59 25.63 -8.97 0.48
CA LYS A 59 24.52 -8.55 -0.38
C LYS A 59 23.30 -8.30 0.50
N GLY A 60 22.64 -7.16 0.30
CA GLY A 60 21.39 -6.81 0.95
C GLY A 60 20.46 -6.07 0.00
N TYR A 61 19.26 -5.80 0.50
CA TYR A 61 18.19 -5.17 -0.23
C TYR A 61 17.60 -4.04 0.61
N LEU A 62 17.37 -2.88 -0.01
CA LEU A 62 16.62 -1.82 0.64
C LEU A 62 15.13 -2.21 0.69
N ILE A 63 14.49 -1.93 1.82
CA ILE A 63 13.08 -2.30 2.05
C ILE A 63 12.14 -1.58 1.09
N THR A 64 11.10 -2.28 0.65
CA THR A 64 9.96 -1.71 -0.10
C THR A 64 8.81 -1.29 0.82
N SER A 65 8.81 -1.78 2.06
CA SER A 65 7.94 -1.47 3.20
C SER A 65 8.53 -2.06 4.49
N PRO A 66 8.27 -1.48 5.68
CA PRO A 66 8.63 -2.06 6.99
C PRO A 66 7.70 -3.19 7.49
N GLU A 67 6.66 -3.56 6.75
CA GLU A 67 5.58 -4.51 7.10
C GLU A 67 6.01 -5.71 7.95
N TYR A 68 6.96 -6.52 7.47
CA TYR A 68 7.35 -7.74 8.18
C TYR A 68 7.97 -7.42 9.55
N SER A 69 8.75 -6.35 9.66
CA SER A 69 9.34 -5.94 10.94
C SER A 69 8.28 -5.49 11.94
N LEU A 70 7.26 -4.75 11.48
CA LEU A 70 6.18 -4.26 12.34
C LEU A 70 5.27 -5.40 12.81
N LYS A 71 4.92 -6.33 11.91
CA LYS A 71 4.18 -7.55 12.28
C LYS A 71 4.97 -8.44 13.25
N GLN A 72 6.29 -8.54 13.08
CA GLN A 72 7.15 -9.23 14.06
C GLN A 72 7.08 -8.57 15.43
N ALA A 73 7.03 -7.23 15.51
CA ALA A 73 6.84 -6.53 16.78
C ALA A 73 5.50 -6.85 17.44
N LEU A 74 4.41 -6.98 16.64
CA LEU A 74 3.11 -7.43 17.14
C LEU A 74 3.19 -8.87 17.70
N ALA A 75 3.85 -9.79 17.00
CA ALA A 75 4.06 -11.16 17.47
C ALA A 75 4.92 -11.23 18.76
N LEU A 76 5.73 -10.21 19.04
CA LEU A 76 6.45 -10.06 20.31
C LEU A 76 5.59 -9.47 21.45
N GLY A 77 4.35 -9.07 21.16
CA GLY A 77 3.39 -8.56 22.13
C GLY A 77 3.13 -7.06 22.09
N ALA A 78 3.68 -6.33 21.10
CA ALA A 78 3.29 -4.93 20.88
C ALA A 78 1.84 -4.85 20.38
N LYS A 79 1.05 -3.93 20.92
CA LYS A 79 -0.38 -3.82 20.59
C LYS A 79 -0.67 -2.84 19.45
N GLN A 80 0.12 -1.79 19.35
CA GLN A 80 -0.09 -0.73 18.38
C GLN A 80 1.22 -0.02 18.11
N VAL A 81 1.66 -0.09 16.86
CA VAL A 81 2.98 0.37 16.43
C VAL A 81 2.84 1.14 15.13
N TYR A 82 3.72 2.12 14.92
CA TYR A 82 3.86 2.80 13.64
C TYR A 82 5.33 3.05 13.33
N GLU A 83 5.63 3.27 12.07
CA GLU A 83 6.94 3.70 11.63
C GLU A 83 6.81 4.71 10.48
N LEU A 84 7.67 5.73 10.50
CA LEU A 84 7.89 6.64 9.38
C LEU A 84 9.19 6.23 8.70
N ALA A 85 9.11 5.30 7.75
CA ALA A 85 10.26 4.69 7.10
C ALA A 85 10.52 5.29 5.72
N HIS A 86 11.80 5.47 5.39
CA HIS A 86 12.19 5.59 3.99
C HIS A 86 12.09 4.23 3.33
N THR A 87 11.38 4.17 2.19
CA THR A 87 11.17 2.96 1.41
C THR A 87 11.64 3.17 -0.02
N PHE A 88 12.14 2.10 -0.64
CA PHE A 88 12.88 2.17 -1.89
C PHE A 88 12.31 1.17 -2.90
N ARG A 89 11.95 1.64 -4.09
CA ARG A 89 11.38 0.82 -5.16
C ARG A 89 12.06 1.13 -6.50
N SER A 90 12.69 0.11 -7.06
CA SER A 90 13.38 0.18 -8.34
C SER A 90 12.38 0.04 -9.50
N GLY A 91 12.67 0.69 -10.63
CA GLY A 91 11.88 0.54 -11.85
C GLY A 91 10.60 1.37 -11.94
N GLU A 92 10.22 2.11 -10.89
CA GLU A 92 9.02 2.97 -10.88
C GLU A 92 9.24 4.34 -11.57
N ARG A 93 9.73 4.33 -12.82
CA ARG A 93 10.01 5.55 -13.59
C ARG A 93 8.81 5.95 -14.46
N GLY A 94 8.66 7.25 -14.70
CA GLY A 94 7.76 7.79 -15.73
C GLY A 94 6.41 8.35 -15.24
N SER A 95 6.10 8.24 -13.95
CA SER A 95 4.91 8.83 -13.34
C SER A 95 5.24 10.11 -12.55
N SER A 96 4.32 11.08 -12.52
CA SER A 96 4.37 12.27 -11.63
C SER A 96 4.15 11.93 -10.15
N PHE A 97 3.78 10.68 -9.86
CA PHE A 97 3.36 10.21 -8.54
C PHE A 97 4.26 9.13 -7.95
N HIS A 98 5.38 8.81 -8.62
CA HIS A 98 6.33 7.79 -8.19
C HIS A 98 7.75 8.35 -8.17
N THR A 99 8.54 7.88 -7.21
CA THR A 99 9.96 8.18 -7.08
C THR A 99 10.66 6.99 -6.43
N ALA A 100 11.95 6.82 -6.71
CA ALA A 100 12.71 5.65 -6.28
C ALA A 100 12.79 5.50 -4.75
N GLU A 101 12.85 6.64 -4.05
CA GLU A 101 12.83 6.74 -2.59
C GLU A 101 11.66 7.63 -2.18
N PHE A 102 10.88 7.19 -1.21
CA PHE A 102 9.78 7.98 -0.65
C PHE A 102 9.58 7.65 0.83
N LEU A 103 8.90 8.55 1.54
CA LEU A 103 8.59 8.36 2.94
C LEU A 103 7.21 7.68 3.07
N MET A 104 7.19 6.59 3.81
CA MET A 104 5.99 5.80 4.11
C MET A 104 5.66 5.93 5.59
N LEU A 105 4.38 6.12 5.90
CA LEU A 105 3.83 5.83 7.22
C LEU A 105 3.23 4.44 7.14
N GLU A 106 3.63 3.56 8.05
CA GLU A 106 2.99 2.27 8.18
C GLU A 106 2.66 2.01 9.65
N PHE A 107 1.46 1.51 9.93
CA PHE A 107 1.03 1.24 11.29
C PHE A 107 0.16 0.00 11.38
N TYR A 108 0.20 -0.62 12.55
CA TYR A 108 -0.52 -1.84 12.87
C TYR A 108 -1.18 -1.73 14.24
N LYS A 109 -2.38 -2.28 14.38
CA LYS A 109 -3.11 -2.31 15.65
C LYS A 109 -3.77 -3.68 15.85
N THR A 110 -3.51 -4.29 17.01
CA THR A 110 -4.16 -5.54 17.42
C THR A 110 -5.62 -5.29 17.80
N ASP A 111 -6.43 -6.34 17.69
CA ASP A 111 -7.87 -6.34 17.98
C ASP A 111 -8.62 -5.25 17.19
N SER A 112 -8.15 -4.97 15.96
CA SER A 112 -8.69 -3.96 15.06
C SER A 112 -9.09 -4.59 13.73
N ASN A 113 -10.31 -4.30 13.28
CA ASN A 113 -10.81 -4.69 11.95
C ASN A 113 -10.61 -3.55 10.92
N LEU A 114 -11.03 -3.79 9.67
CA LEU A 114 -10.90 -2.80 8.60
C LEU A 114 -11.72 -1.53 8.84
N ASP A 115 -12.94 -1.63 9.38
CA ASP A 115 -13.78 -0.46 9.61
C ASP A 115 -13.15 0.49 10.62
N GLN A 116 -12.61 -0.07 11.71
CA GLN A 116 -11.88 0.69 12.72
C GLN A 116 -10.57 1.27 12.15
N THR A 117 -9.91 0.56 11.25
CA THR A 117 -8.71 1.06 10.57
C THR A 117 -9.06 2.21 9.61
N MET A 118 -10.15 2.11 8.85
CA MET A 118 -10.66 3.20 8.01
C MET A 118 -11.04 4.43 8.83
N ASP A 119 -11.71 4.24 9.98
CA ASP A 119 -12.01 5.33 10.92
C ASP A 119 -10.72 6.02 11.40
N LEU A 120 -9.70 5.24 11.76
CA LEU A 120 -8.43 5.76 12.25
C LEU A 120 -7.65 6.53 11.17
N VAL A 121 -7.66 6.04 9.93
CA VAL A 121 -7.04 6.73 8.78
C VAL A 121 -7.76 8.05 8.48
N GLU A 122 -9.10 8.04 8.51
CA GLU A 122 -9.87 9.28 8.33
C GLU A 122 -9.57 10.28 9.45
N GLU A 123 -9.52 9.82 10.71
CA GLU A 123 -9.19 10.67 11.85
C GLU A 123 -7.78 11.27 11.74
N LEU A 124 -6.79 10.47 11.33
CA LEU A 124 -5.42 10.91 11.09
C LEU A 124 -5.39 12.04 10.05
N ILE A 125 -5.99 11.83 8.89
CA ILE A 125 -5.96 12.79 7.78
C ILE A 125 -6.67 14.09 8.16
N ARG A 126 -7.80 14.00 8.87
CA ARG A 126 -8.52 15.18 9.39
C ARG A 126 -7.71 15.93 10.43
N ASN A 127 -7.09 15.23 11.38
CA ASN A 127 -6.26 15.83 12.42
C ASN A 127 -5.08 16.60 11.79
N VAL A 128 -4.36 15.95 10.89
CA VAL A 128 -3.22 16.54 10.18
C VAL A 128 -3.65 17.76 9.36
N SER A 129 -4.74 17.65 8.59
CA SER A 129 -5.27 18.79 7.83
C SER A 129 -5.64 19.97 8.73
N ALA A 130 -6.30 19.72 9.87
CA ALA A 130 -6.66 20.74 10.83
C ALA A 130 -5.42 21.41 11.47
N LYS A 131 -4.39 20.64 11.86
CA LYS A 131 -3.13 21.17 12.41
C LYS A 131 -2.38 22.04 11.41
N LEU A 132 -2.47 21.74 10.12
CA LEU A 132 -1.85 22.53 9.06
C LEU A 132 -2.74 23.70 8.58
N GLY A 133 -3.99 23.78 9.04
CA GLY A 133 -4.96 24.79 8.60
C GLY A 133 -5.36 24.61 7.12
N LEU A 134 -5.44 23.37 6.66
CA LEU A 134 -5.79 23.02 5.28
C LEU A 134 -7.28 22.71 5.15
N PRO A 135 -7.87 22.89 3.96
CA PRO A 135 -9.25 22.49 3.72
C PRO A 135 -9.40 20.97 3.80
N MET A 136 -10.58 20.52 4.18
CA MET A 136 -10.95 19.11 4.23
C MET A 136 -12.41 18.95 3.78
N GLN A 137 -12.72 17.82 3.12
CA GLN A 137 -14.08 17.55 2.68
C GLN A 137 -15.06 17.46 3.85
N LYS A 138 -16.31 17.84 3.59
CA LYS A 138 -17.41 17.76 4.57
C LYS A 138 -17.99 16.36 4.60
N GLY A 139 -18.42 15.90 5.78
CA GLY A 139 -18.96 14.55 5.94
C GLY A 139 -17.87 13.48 5.88
N PRO A 140 -18.21 12.21 6.17
CA PRO A 140 -17.26 11.10 6.21
C PRO A 140 -16.61 10.81 4.85
N PHE A 141 -15.49 10.09 4.84
CA PHE A 141 -14.92 9.59 3.59
C PHE A 141 -15.82 8.49 3.02
N ASN A 142 -16.05 8.52 1.71
CA ASN A 142 -16.91 7.52 1.07
C ASN A 142 -16.27 6.14 1.20
N ARG A 143 -17.07 5.10 1.47
CA ARG A 143 -16.62 3.70 1.47
C ARG A 143 -17.39 2.95 0.40
N ARG A 144 -16.68 2.34 -0.55
CA ARG A 144 -17.30 1.58 -1.65
C ARG A 144 -16.62 0.24 -1.82
N SER A 145 -17.41 -0.83 -1.95
CA SER A 145 -16.82 -2.14 -2.23
C SER A 145 -16.36 -2.21 -3.69
N VAL A 146 -15.35 -3.03 -3.99
CA VAL A 146 -14.93 -3.30 -5.38
C VAL A 146 -16.09 -3.86 -6.21
N LYS A 147 -16.94 -4.68 -5.58
CA LYS A 147 -18.14 -5.23 -6.22
C LYS A 147 -19.11 -4.14 -6.66
N ASP A 148 -19.40 -3.18 -5.79
CA ASP A 148 -20.31 -2.07 -6.11
C ASP A 148 -19.74 -1.20 -7.23
N LEU A 149 -18.42 -0.97 -7.23
CA LEU A 149 -17.74 -0.23 -8.29
C LEU A 149 -17.86 -0.92 -9.66
N LEU A 150 -17.59 -2.22 -9.72
CA LEU A 150 -17.74 -3.00 -10.96
C LEU A 150 -19.18 -2.98 -11.46
N GLN A 151 -20.14 -3.17 -10.56
CA GLN A 151 -21.55 -3.18 -10.91
C GLN A 151 -22.04 -1.80 -11.39
N GLU A 152 -21.65 -0.72 -10.72
CA GLU A 152 -22.10 0.64 -11.06
C GLU A 152 -21.44 1.16 -12.34
N PHE A 153 -20.12 1.00 -12.48
CA PHE A 153 -19.37 1.64 -13.56
C PHE A 153 -19.21 0.80 -14.81
N VAL A 154 -19.37 -0.52 -14.71
CA VAL A 154 -19.08 -1.47 -15.79
C VAL A 154 -20.25 -2.44 -16.04
N GLY A 155 -21.06 -2.73 -15.02
CA GLY A 155 -22.22 -3.62 -15.10
C GLY A 155 -21.87 -5.10 -15.12
N ILE A 156 -20.78 -5.49 -14.44
CA ILE A 156 -20.26 -6.87 -14.41
C ILE A 156 -19.95 -7.32 -12.97
N ASP A 157 -19.81 -8.63 -12.77
CA ASP A 157 -19.20 -9.20 -11.56
C ASP A 157 -17.66 -9.32 -11.74
N TRP A 158 -16.94 -9.64 -10.67
CA TRP A 158 -15.49 -9.78 -10.70
C TRP A 158 -15.00 -11.13 -11.23
N ASP A 159 -15.88 -12.08 -11.55
CA ASP A 159 -15.44 -13.38 -12.02
C ASP A 159 -14.65 -13.28 -13.34
N ARG A 160 -13.69 -14.19 -13.53
CA ARG A 160 -12.78 -14.17 -14.68
C ARG A 160 -13.51 -14.07 -16.02
N LYS A 161 -14.62 -14.78 -16.19
CA LYS A 161 -15.38 -14.80 -17.45
C LYS A 161 -16.03 -13.43 -17.71
N SER A 162 -16.58 -12.79 -16.68
CA SER A 162 -17.13 -11.44 -16.78
C SER A 162 -16.07 -10.41 -17.17
N LEU A 163 -14.89 -10.47 -16.55
CA LEU A 163 -13.75 -9.60 -16.88
C LEU A 163 -13.29 -9.81 -18.33
N GLU A 164 -13.01 -11.05 -18.73
CA GLU A 164 -12.55 -11.40 -20.08
C GLU A 164 -13.56 -10.99 -21.16
N SER A 165 -14.86 -11.20 -20.90
CA SER A 165 -15.92 -10.78 -21.81
C SER A 165 -15.91 -9.27 -22.02
N LYS A 166 -15.77 -8.49 -20.94
CA LYS A 166 -15.78 -7.02 -21.02
C LYS A 166 -14.50 -6.48 -21.67
N ILE A 167 -13.34 -7.06 -21.37
CA ILE A 167 -12.07 -6.71 -22.02
C ILE A 167 -12.16 -6.95 -23.54
N SER A 168 -12.73 -8.10 -23.94
CA SER A 168 -12.91 -8.43 -25.36
C SER A 168 -13.89 -7.47 -26.06
N GLU A 169 -15.02 -7.16 -25.41
CA GLU A 169 -16.04 -6.24 -25.92
C GLU A 169 -15.48 -4.84 -26.20
N LEU A 170 -14.62 -4.35 -25.31
CA LEU A 170 -14.06 -2.99 -25.38
C LEU A 170 -12.66 -2.92 -25.99
N ALA A 171 -12.09 -4.06 -26.40
CA ALA A 171 -10.73 -4.17 -26.94
C ALA A 171 -9.67 -3.47 -26.08
N LEU A 172 -9.70 -3.68 -24.75
CA LEU A 172 -8.79 -3.00 -23.81
C LEU A 172 -7.33 -3.45 -23.94
N THR A 173 -7.06 -4.54 -24.67
CA THR A 173 -5.72 -5.07 -24.86
C THR A 173 -5.61 -5.83 -26.18
N ASN A 174 -4.39 -5.89 -26.73
CA ASN A 174 -4.04 -6.71 -27.90
C ASN A 174 -3.38 -8.04 -27.50
N LEU A 175 -3.14 -8.25 -26.20
CA LEU A 175 -2.54 -9.49 -25.70
C LEU A 175 -3.62 -10.58 -25.57
N PRO A 176 -3.28 -11.86 -25.86
CA PRO A 176 -4.23 -12.95 -25.69
C PRO A 176 -4.63 -13.15 -24.22
N LEU A 177 -5.93 -13.21 -23.93
CA LEU A 177 -6.48 -13.31 -22.58
C LEU A 177 -6.08 -14.61 -21.87
N GLU A 178 -5.86 -15.69 -22.61
CA GLU A 178 -5.39 -16.97 -22.05
C GLU A 178 -3.96 -16.90 -21.49
N LYS A 179 -3.21 -15.85 -21.80
CA LYS A 179 -1.87 -15.60 -21.26
C LYS A 179 -1.88 -14.63 -20.08
N MET A 180 -3.04 -14.08 -19.74
CA MET A 180 -3.21 -13.16 -18.63
C MET A 180 -3.59 -13.93 -17.36
N GLU A 181 -2.99 -13.52 -16.25
CA GLU A 181 -3.46 -13.92 -14.94
C GLU A 181 -4.74 -13.14 -14.60
N TYR A 182 -5.43 -13.52 -13.52
CA TYR A 182 -6.68 -12.87 -13.13
C TYR A 182 -6.47 -11.38 -12.83
N GLU A 183 -5.38 -11.06 -12.15
CA GLU A 183 -4.98 -9.74 -11.69
C GLU A 183 -4.78 -8.78 -12.87
N ASP A 184 -4.19 -9.27 -13.97
CA ASP A 184 -4.03 -8.50 -15.21
C ASP A 184 -5.38 -8.07 -15.78
N CYS A 185 -6.35 -9.00 -15.84
CA CYS A 185 -7.70 -8.72 -16.30
C CYS A 185 -8.43 -7.73 -15.38
N PHE A 186 -8.31 -7.93 -14.08
CA PHE A 186 -8.90 -7.04 -13.08
C PHE A 186 -8.36 -5.61 -13.23
N PHE A 187 -7.04 -5.43 -13.27
CA PHE A 187 -6.42 -4.11 -13.40
C PHE A 187 -6.72 -3.45 -14.75
N LEU A 188 -6.80 -4.21 -15.85
CA LEU A 188 -7.23 -3.65 -17.14
C LEU A 188 -8.63 -3.03 -17.04
N ILE A 189 -9.57 -3.68 -16.37
CA ILE A 189 -10.91 -3.12 -16.15
C ILE A 189 -10.85 -1.94 -15.16
N PHE A 190 -10.22 -2.13 -14.01
CA PHE A 190 -10.21 -1.15 -12.93
C PHE A 190 -9.56 0.18 -13.37
N LEU A 191 -8.36 0.11 -13.93
CA LEU A 191 -7.57 1.29 -14.31
C LEU A 191 -8.14 2.03 -15.53
N ASN A 192 -8.86 1.34 -16.42
CA ASN A 192 -9.42 1.99 -17.62
C ASN A 192 -10.88 2.45 -17.45
N LEU A 193 -11.68 1.76 -16.62
CA LEU A 193 -13.13 1.96 -16.58
C LEU A 193 -13.67 2.45 -15.24
N ILE A 194 -12.90 2.29 -14.15
CA ILE A 194 -13.33 2.62 -12.78
C ILE A 194 -12.51 3.80 -12.24
N GLU A 195 -11.20 3.62 -12.03
CA GLU A 195 -10.32 4.64 -11.43
C GLU A 195 -10.43 6.03 -12.11
N PRO A 196 -10.51 6.15 -13.45
CA PRO A 196 -10.64 7.46 -14.11
C PRO A 196 -11.91 8.23 -13.75
N LYS A 197 -12.92 7.58 -13.17
CA LYS A 197 -14.20 8.18 -12.74
C LYS A 197 -14.20 8.63 -11.27
N PHE A 198 -13.11 8.39 -10.54
CA PHE A 198 -13.03 8.74 -9.12
C PHE A 198 -13.05 10.26 -8.91
N PRO A 199 -13.92 10.78 -8.01
CA PRO A 199 -13.94 12.20 -7.68
C PRO A 199 -12.66 12.61 -6.95
N SER A 200 -12.34 13.90 -7.02
CA SER A 200 -11.28 14.54 -6.21
C SER A 200 -11.69 14.70 -4.74
N GLU A 201 -12.09 13.59 -4.13
CA GLU A 201 -12.46 13.43 -2.73
C GLU A 201 -11.83 12.13 -2.20
N PHE A 202 -11.57 12.09 -0.89
CA PHE A 202 -11.11 10.89 -0.21
C PHE A 202 -12.20 9.81 -0.23
N GLN A 203 -11.85 8.63 -0.71
CA GLN A 203 -12.71 7.46 -0.73
C GLN A 203 -11.92 6.17 -0.45
N PHE A 204 -12.48 5.33 0.41
CA PHE A 204 -12.01 3.98 0.66
C PHE A 204 -12.65 3.02 -0.34
N ILE A 205 -11.82 2.24 -1.01
CA ILE A 205 -12.23 1.12 -1.84
C ILE A 205 -11.90 -0.15 -1.08
N TYR A 206 -12.86 -1.03 -0.82
CA TYR A 206 -12.67 -2.18 0.08
C TYR A 206 -13.30 -3.47 -0.45
N ASP A 207 -13.06 -4.59 0.25
CA ASP A 207 -13.57 -5.93 -0.09
C ASP A 207 -13.22 -6.33 -1.54
N TYR A 208 -11.93 -6.57 -1.75
CA TYR A 208 -11.37 -6.95 -3.05
C TYR A 208 -11.68 -8.42 -3.38
N PRO A 209 -11.59 -8.83 -4.66
CA PRO A 209 -11.65 -10.24 -5.03
C PRO A 209 -10.57 -11.07 -4.29
N PRO A 210 -10.84 -12.36 -3.98
CA PRO A 210 -9.89 -13.22 -3.27
C PRO A 210 -8.51 -13.32 -3.90
N GLU A 211 -8.41 -13.25 -5.22
CA GLU A 211 -7.16 -13.27 -5.99
C GLU A 211 -6.29 -12.03 -5.68
N MET A 212 -6.92 -10.91 -5.30
CA MET A 212 -6.26 -9.64 -4.96
C MET A 212 -5.92 -9.52 -3.47
N ALA A 213 -5.93 -10.65 -2.73
CA ALA A 213 -5.79 -10.64 -1.29
C ALA A 213 -4.41 -10.19 -0.79
N ALA A 214 -3.34 -10.33 -1.57
CA ALA A 214 -1.96 -10.04 -1.14
C ALA A 214 -1.63 -10.71 0.21
N LEU A 215 -1.57 -9.96 1.31
CA LEU A 215 -1.34 -10.47 2.68
C LEU A 215 -2.58 -10.39 3.59
N SER A 216 -3.74 -10.04 3.03
CA SER A 216 -5.02 -10.01 3.77
C SER A 216 -5.68 -11.38 3.88
N ARG A 217 -6.48 -11.55 4.94
CA ARG A 217 -7.38 -12.70 5.10
C ARG A 217 -8.54 -12.65 4.10
N ILE A 218 -9.07 -13.83 3.75
CA ILE A 218 -10.25 -13.97 2.90
C ILE A 218 -11.42 -14.44 3.77
N GLU A 219 -12.52 -13.69 3.74
CA GLU A 219 -13.75 -13.98 4.49
C GLU A 219 -14.96 -13.71 3.62
N ASP A 220 -15.97 -14.58 3.70
CA ASP A 220 -17.23 -14.45 2.94
C ASP A 220 -17.02 -14.23 1.43
N GLY A 221 -15.95 -14.81 0.87
CA GLY A 221 -15.62 -14.72 -0.55
C GLY A 221 -14.96 -13.40 -0.98
N VAL A 222 -14.47 -12.59 -0.03
CA VAL A 222 -13.72 -11.35 -0.31
C VAL A 222 -12.42 -11.29 0.46
N ALA A 223 -11.42 -10.67 -0.15
CA ALA A 223 -10.21 -10.25 0.52
C ALA A 223 -10.52 -9.04 1.40
N LYS A 224 -10.27 -9.17 2.70
CA LYS A 224 -10.42 -8.07 3.68
C LYS A 224 -9.24 -7.12 3.56
N ARG A 225 -9.28 -6.30 2.51
CA ARG A 225 -8.35 -5.22 2.18
C ARG A 225 -9.12 -3.93 1.90
N PHE A 226 -8.50 -2.79 2.13
CA PHE A 226 -8.93 -1.53 1.51
C PHE A 226 -7.76 -0.73 0.95
N GLU A 227 -8.06 0.14 0.00
CA GLU A 227 -7.18 1.20 -0.47
C GLU A 227 -7.87 2.56 -0.28
N LEU A 228 -7.09 3.61 0.00
CA LEU A 228 -7.61 4.98 0.04
C LEU A 228 -7.19 5.71 -1.22
N TYR A 229 -8.15 6.32 -1.90
CA TYR A 229 -7.93 7.13 -3.10
C TYR A 229 -8.33 8.58 -2.87
N PHE A 230 -7.63 9.49 -3.56
CA PHE A 230 -8.09 10.85 -3.82
C PHE A 230 -8.01 11.11 -5.33
N GLY A 231 -9.15 11.18 -6.01
CA GLY A 231 -9.17 11.09 -7.47
C GLY A 231 -8.50 9.79 -7.95
N GLN A 232 -7.57 9.91 -8.89
CA GLN A 232 -6.79 8.79 -9.45
C GLN A 232 -5.49 8.52 -8.68
N ILE A 233 -5.36 9.01 -7.44
CA ILE A 233 -4.14 8.85 -6.65
C ILE A 233 -4.44 7.90 -5.50
N GLU A 234 -3.88 6.69 -5.60
CA GLU A 234 -3.82 5.76 -4.46
C GLU A 234 -2.86 6.32 -3.40
N LEU A 235 -3.39 6.50 -2.19
CA LEU A 235 -2.72 7.08 -1.03
C LEU A 235 -2.33 6.03 0.02
N SER A 236 -3.12 4.97 0.15
CA SER A 236 -2.87 3.92 1.14
C SER A 236 -3.32 2.56 0.66
N ASN A 237 -2.72 1.53 1.24
CA ASN A 237 -3.13 0.15 1.10
C ASN A 237 -3.13 -0.52 2.48
N ALA A 238 -4.20 -1.24 2.81
CA ALA A 238 -4.46 -1.77 4.14
C ALA A 238 -5.04 -3.17 4.10
N PHE A 239 -4.69 -3.97 5.11
CA PHE A 239 -5.12 -5.36 5.20
C PHE A 239 -5.71 -5.64 6.58
N PHE A 240 -6.71 -6.52 6.60
CA PHE A 240 -6.97 -7.35 7.75
C PHE A 240 -6.04 -8.55 7.63
N GLU A 241 -5.05 -8.62 8.52
CA GLU A 241 -3.87 -9.46 8.32
C GLU A 241 -4.17 -10.95 8.31
N LEU A 242 -3.51 -11.66 7.39
CA LEU A 242 -3.47 -13.11 7.38
C LEU A 242 -2.63 -13.61 8.58
N LEU A 243 -3.24 -14.46 9.40
CA LEU A 243 -2.60 -15.02 10.59
C LEU A 243 -2.06 -16.45 10.37
N ASP A 244 -2.56 -17.16 9.36
CA ASP A 244 -2.22 -18.57 9.13
C ASP A 244 -0.83 -18.71 8.47
N PRO A 245 0.18 -19.27 9.17
CA PRO A 245 1.52 -19.44 8.63
C PRO A 245 1.58 -20.45 7.46
N ILE A 246 0.69 -21.45 7.42
CA ILE A 246 0.63 -22.44 6.34
C ILE A 246 0.10 -21.77 5.07
N GLU A 247 -0.98 -21.00 5.19
CA GLU A 247 -1.51 -20.24 4.06
C GLU A 247 -0.49 -19.20 3.57
N GLN A 248 0.16 -18.49 4.48
CA GLN A 248 1.18 -17.49 4.15
C GLN A 248 2.37 -18.13 3.40
N ARG A 249 2.84 -19.31 3.83
CA ARG A 249 3.88 -20.05 3.11
C ARG A 249 3.43 -20.38 1.69
N GLY A 250 2.20 -20.86 1.52
CA GLY A 250 1.64 -21.13 0.20
C GLY A 250 1.53 -19.88 -0.69
N ARG A 251 1.24 -18.71 -0.12
CA ARG A 251 1.26 -17.43 -0.85
C ARG A 251 2.68 -17.07 -1.30
N PHE A 252 3.67 -17.18 -0.42
CA PHE A 252 5.07 -16.94 -0.78
C PHE A 252 5.59 -17.88 -1.88
N GLU A 253 5.21 -19.16 -1.88
CA GLU A 253 5.56 -20.11 -2.95
C GLU A 253 4.98 -19.68 -4.30
N ARG A 254 3.73 -19.19 -4.31
CA ARG A 254 3.11 -18.64 -5.53
C ARG A 254 3.83 -17.39 -6.00
N GLU A 255 4.16 -16.46 -5.11
CA GLU A 255 4.90 -15.24 -5.43
C GLU A 255 6.30 -15.55 -6.00
N GLN A 256 7.02 -16.51 -5.44
CA GLN A 256 8.28 -17.01 -6.02
C GLN A 256 8.07 -17.57 -7.44
N GLY A 257 6.99 -18.31 -7.65
CA GLY A 257 6.57 -18.79 -8.97
C GLY A 257 6.32 -17.65 -9.96
N THR A 258 5.60 -16.61 -9.54
CA THR A 258 5.34 -15.41 -10.34
C THR A 258 6.62 -14.66 -10.67
N ARG A 259 7.52 -14.42 -9.70
CA ARG A 259 8.83 -13.81 -9.96
C ARG A 259 9.64 -14.59 -10.99
N LYS A 260 9.65 -15.93 -10.89
CA LYS A 260 10.30 -16.81 -11.87
C LYS A 260 9.69 -16.68 -13.27
N LYS A 261 8.35 -16.66 -13.38
CA LYS A 261 7.64 -16.44 -14.66
C LYS A 261 8.00 -15.08 -15.28
N LEU A 262 8.13 -14.04 -14.45
CA LEU A 262 8.51 -12.68 -14.85
C LEU A 262 10.01 -12.53 -15.15
N GLY A 263 10.82 -13.59 -14.99
CA GLY A 263 12.27 -13.52 -15.19
C GLY A 263 13.02 -12.69 -14.14
N LYS A 264 12.40 -12.44 -12.99
CA LYS A 264 12.97 -11.68 -11.88
C LYS A 264 13.79 -12.58 -10.95
N GLU A 265 14.67 -11.98 -10.14
CA GLU A 265 15.36 -12.69 -9.06
C GLU A 265 14.33 -13.31 -8.10
N VAL A 266 14.47 -14.61 -7.82
CA VAL A 266 13.62 -15.32 -6.86
C VAL A 266 14.27 -15.26 -5.49
N PHE A 267 13.65 -14.55 -4.56
CA PHE A 267 14.18 -14.40 -3.20
C PHE A 267 13.95 -15.66 -2.37
N PRO A 268 14.83 -15.95 -1.39
CA PRO A 268 14.58 -16.99 -0.40
C PRO A 268 13.30 -16.72 0.40
N MET A 269 12.68 -17.79 0.90
CA MET A 269 11.53 -17.70 1.79
C MET A 269 11.87 -16.91 3.06
N HIS A 270 10.97 -16.03 3.51
CA HIS A 270 11.18 -15.24 4.72
C HIS A 270 10.83 -16.03 6.00
N GLU A 271 11.64 -17.04 6.32
CA GLU A 271 11.39 -17.98 7.43
C GLU A 271 11.22 -17.29 8.80
N GLU A 272 11.91 -16.18 9.05
CA GLU A 272 11.75 -15.42 10.31
C GLU A 272 10.37 -14.77 10.46
N PHE A 273 9.69 -14.47 9.35
CA PHE A 273 8.35 -13.91 9.36
C PHE A 273 7.31 -15.02 9.55
N LEU A 274 7.49 -16.16 8.87
CA LEU A 274 6.67 -17.35 9.10
C LEU A 274 6.75 -17.82 10.56
N LEU A 275 7.94 -17.82 11.14
CA LEU A 275 8.11 -18.13 12.56
C LEU A 275 7.40 -17.15 13.48
N ALA A 276 7.30 -15.87 13.10
CA ALA A 276 6.56 -14.88 13.87
C ALA A 276 5.05 -15.15 13.84
N LEU A 277 4.51 -15.55 12.69
CA LEU A 277 3.12 -16.00 12.56
C LEU A 277 2.87 -17.27 13.40
N GLU A 278 3.78 -18.25 13.35
CA GLU A 278 3.70 -19.50 14.14
C GLU A 278 3.71 -19.26 15.65
N LYS A 279 4.45 -18.24 16.11
CA LYS A 279 4.46 -17.82 17.53
C LYS A 279 3.15 -17.17 17.98
N GLY A 280 2.30 -16.76 17.04
CA GLY A 280 1.01 -16.14 17.27
C GLY A 280 1.05 -14.64 17.01
N LEU A 281 0.76 -14.25 15.77
CA LEU A 281 0.34 -12.88 15.47
C LEU A 281 -1.12 -12.72 15.95
N PRO A 282 -1.44 -11.81 16.88
CA PRO A 282 -2.82 -11.55 17.27
C PRO A 282 -3.63 -11.01 16.08
N GLU A 283 -4.95 -11.14 16.16
CA GLU A 283 -5.85 -10.52 15.18
C GLU A 283 -5.53 -9.03 15.08
N CYS A 284 -5.25 -8.53 13.88
CA CYS A 284 -4.81 -7.16 13.68
C CYS A 284 -5.12 -6.67 12.27
N SER A 285 -5.14 -5.35 12.12
CA SER A 285 -5.16 -4.70 10.81
C SER A 285 -3.95 -3.76 10.70
N GLY A 286 -3.44 -3.63 9.48
CA GLY A 286 -2.34 -2.74 9.14
C GLY A 286 -2.67 -1.86 7.95
N VAL A 287 -2.00 -0.72 7.85
CA VAL A 287 -2.08 0.17 6.68
C VAL A 287 -0.75 0.85 6.41
N SER A 288 -0.42 0.92 5.13
CA SER A 288 0.69 1.70 4.59
C SER A 288 0.14 2.94 3.87
N ILE A 289 0.76 4.10 4.09
CA ILE A 289 0.37 5.40 3.52
C ILE A 289 1.60 6.06 2.90
N GLY A 290 1.50 6.41 1.62
CA GLY A 290 2.52 7.19 0.92
C GLY A 290 2.47 8.66 1.34
N LEU A 291 3.38 9.08 2.22
CA LEU A 291 3.32 10.41 2.85
C LEU A 291 3.58 11.55 1.86
N ASP A 292 4.42 11.33 0.86
CA ASP A 292 4.67 12.32 -0.19
C ASP A 292 3.41 12.58 -1.02
N ARG A 293 2.65 11.53 -1.35
CA ARG A 293 1.37 11.67 -2.07
C ARG A 293 0.29 12.29 -1.19
N LEU A 294 0.21 11.90 0.07
CA LEU A 294 -0.75 12.48 1.00
C LEU A 294 -0.51 13.98 1.18
N LEU A 295 0.75 14.39 1.40
CA LEU A 295 1.11 15.80 1.50
C LEU A 295 0.81 16.55 0.19
N MET A 296 1.14 15.97 -0.96
CA MET A 296 0.83 16.53 -2.28
C MET A 296 -0.67 16.84 -2.42
N VAL A 297 -1.52 15.86 -2.11
CA VAL A 297 -2.98 15.99 -2.16
C VAL A 297 -3.49 17.07 -1.19
N LEU A 298 -3.03 17.04 0.06
CA LEU A 298 -3.46 18.01 1.09
C LEU A 298 -3.06 19.45 0.74
N LEU A 299 -1.92 19.65 0.08
CA LEU A 299 -1.47 20.97 -0.39
C LEU A 299 -2.10 21.39 -1.73
N GLY A 300 -2.85 20.51 -2.38
CA GLY A 300 -3.43 20.74 -3.71
C GLY A 300 -2.37 20.84 -4.82
N CYS A 301 -1.25 20.14 -4.66
CA CYS A 301 -0.21 20.00 -5.68
C CYS A 301 -0.57 18.88 -6.67
N SER A 302 0.04 18.93 -7.85
CA SER A 302 -0.26 18.05 -8.99
C SER A 302 0.82 17.00 -9.26
N SER A 303 1.98 17.14 -8.64
CA SER A 303 3.14 16.28 -8.86
C SER A 303 4.00 16.19 -7.60
N LEU A 304 4.64 15.03 -7.40
CA LEU A 304 5.65 14.86 -6.35
C LEU A 304 6.84 15.80 -6.54
N ALA A 305 7.10 16.29 -7.75
CA ALA A 305 8.12 17.31 -8.03
C ALA A 305 7.94 18.60 -7.21
N GLU A 306 6.72 18.89 -6.77
CA GLU A 306 6.39 20.10 -6.03
C GLU A 306 6.61 19.94 -4.51
N VAL A 307 6.61 18.71 -3.99
CA VAL A 307 6.55 18.46 -2.53
C VAL A 307 7.58 17.46 -2.00
N SER A 308 8.07 16.56 -2.84
CA SER A 308 8.97 15.48 -2.43
C SER A 308 10.42 15.93 -2.55
N PRO A 309 11.21 15.86 -1.46
CA PRO A 309 12.65 16.14 -1.51
C PRO A 309 13.45 15.03 -2.21
N TYR A 310 12.82 13.91 -2.57
CA TYR A 310 13.47 12.75 -3.19
C TYR A 310 13.19 12.63 -4.69
N TRP A 311 12.46 13.60 -5.24
CA TRP A 311 11.94 13.53 -6.60
C TRP A 311 13.06 13.42 -7.65
N ARG A 312 13.16 12.24 -8.29
CA ARG A 312 14.09 11.95 -9.40
C ARG A 312 15.57 12.20 -9.09
N GLU A 313 16.00 11.91 -7.87
CA GLU A 313 17.42 11.92 -7.52
C GLU A 313 18.23 10.80 -8.20
N ILE A 314 17.58 9.78 -8.82
CA ILE A 314 18.19 8.60 -9.48
C ILE A 314 17.60 8.29 -10.87
#